data_AF-A0A0D2PPJ6-F1
#
_entry.id   AF-A0A0D2PPJ6-F1
#
_cell.length_a   1.000
_cell.length_b   1.000
_cell.length_c   1.000
_cell.angle_alpha   90.00
_cell.angle_beta   90.00
_cell.angle_gamma   90.00
#
_symmetry.space_group_name_H-M   'P 1'
#
loop_
_entity.id
_entity.type
_entity.pdbx_description
1 polymer ?
#
loop_
_entity_poly.entity_id
_entity_poly.type
_entity_poly.pdbx_seq_one_letter_code
_entity_poly.pdbx_strand_id
1 'polypeptide(L)'
;MAAPEFPEGTSRVVSGRYPAPGTDTYADAIRERRGARGLTPLDANLLHVPPIAGGYNSLMGAVRTQGKLPGDVREAMILRVAALNHAAFEWIHHEQVGRKEGLSTGQLYIIRDTQTPLPASPTVLTPLLTAAVDFTDHSTREARVPMGTIREFKEQLRTWAIVADPALAPDAVDAKVDDLYVEAAMVVSSYNMVSRFLLATDVAGLSDLEVPWPVDKKEVSSDGCLALLALRRHSF
;
A
#
# COMPACT_ATOMS: atom_id res chain seq x y z
N MET A 1 15.14 10.38 -10.17
CA MET A 1 16.00 9.41 -9.46
C MET A 1 15.29 8.06 -9.48
N ALA A 2 16.01 6.99 -9.83
CA ALA A 2 15.44 5.65 -9.97
C ALA A 2 15.02 5.06 -8.61
N ALA A 3 13.95 4.26 -8.63
CA ALA A 3 13.54 3.35 -7.56
C ALA A 3 14.72 2.49 -7.08
N PRO A 4 14.76 2.00 -5.82
CA PRO A 4 15.68 0.92 -5.51
C PRO A 4 15.40 -0.23 -6.50
N GLU A 5 16.43 -0.71 -7.20
CA GLU A 5 16.33 -1.88 -8.06
C GLU A 5 16.23 -3.11 -7.16
N PHE A 6 15.00 -3.46 -6.78
CA PHE A 6 14.74 -4.80 -6.28
C PHE A 6 14.78 -5.73 -7.49
N PRO A 7 15.51 -6.85 -7.42
CA PRO A 7 15.55 -7.78 -8.54
C PRO A 7 14.15 -8.39 -8.70
N GLU A 8 13.39 -7.91 -9.67
CA GLU A 8 12.20 -8.64 -10.14
C GLU A 8 12.70 -9.96 -10.73
N GLY A 9 12.47 -11.04 -9.99
CA GLY A 9 12.83 -12.40 -10.38
C GLY A 9 11.74 -13.05 -11.20
N THR A 10 11.97 -14.32 -11.57
CA THR A 10 10.92 -15.16 -12.16
C THR A 10 10.14 -15.84 -11.04
N SER A 11 8.81 -15.83 -11.12
CA SER A 11 7.98 -16.62 -10.21
C SER A 11 8.39 -18.08 -10.23
N ARG A 12 8.50 -18.69 -9.04
CA ARG A 12 8.78 -20.13 -8.88
C ARG A 12 7.52 -20.99 -8.99
N VAL A 13 6.34 -20.36 -8.97
CA VAL A 13 5.03 -21.03 -8.95
C VAL A 13 4.38 -21.01 -10.33
N VAL A 14 4.23 -19.83 -10.92
CA VAL A 14 3.58 -19.65 -12.21
C VAL A 14 4.19 -18.46 -12.95
N SER A 15 4.78 -18.74 -14.12
CA SER A 15 5.34 -17.69 -14.97
C SER A 15 4.23 -16.82 -15.56
N GLY A 16 4.40 -15.50 -15.51
CA GLY A 16 3.43 -14.57 -16.09
C GLY A 16 3.29 -14.71 -17.61
N ARG A 17 2.09 -14.41 -18.12
CA ARG A 17 1.80 -14.36 -19.56
C ARG A 17 2.02 -12.95 -20.10
N TYR A 18 2.83 -12.84 -21.13
CA TYR A 18 3.11 -11.60 -21.85
C TYR A 18 2.67 -11.72 -23.32
N PRO A 19 1.35 -11.72 -23.63
CA PRO A 19 0.86 -11.83 -25.00
C PRO A 19 1.45 -10.72 -25.89
N ALA A 20 1.82 -10.99 -27.14
CA ALA A 20 2.34 -9.93 -28.01
C ALA A 20 1.29 -8.81 -28.23
N PRO A 21 1.71 -7.56 -28.53
CA PRO A 21 0.76 -6.51 -28.89
C PRO A 21 -0.18 -6.94 -30.01
N GLY A 22 -1.48 -6.66 -29.87
CA GLY A 22 -2.52 -7.02 -30.84
C GLY A 22 -3.06 -8.45 -30.73
N THR A 23 -2.58 -9.25 -29.77
CA THR A 23 -2.99 -10.66 -29.61
C THR A 23 -3.94 -10.91 -28.44
N ASP A 24 -4.06 -9.97 -27.50
CA ASP A 24 -4.97 -10.03 -26.36
C ASP A 24 -5.45 -8.61 -26.02
N THR A 25 -6.75 -8.38 -26.14
CA THR A 25 -7.35 -7.04 -25.96
C THR A 25 -7.23 -6.51 -24.53
N TYR A 26 -7.21 -7.38 -23.53
CA TYR A 26 -7.00 -6.98 -22.13
C TYR A 26 -5.54 -6.60 -21.89
N ALA A 27 -4.59 -7.39 -22.42
CA ALA A 27 -3.17 -7.06 -22.34
C ALA A 27 -2.87 -5.71 -23.02
N ASP A 28 -3.48 -5.44 -24.16
CA ASP A 28 -3.30 -4.19 -24.89
C ASP A 28 -3.90 -2.99 -24.14
N ALA A 29 -5.09 -3.12 -23.56
CA ALA A 29 -5.66 -2.09 -22.70
C ALA A 29 -4.79 -1.78 -21.47
N ILE A 30 -4.14 -2.81 -20.89
CA ILE A 30 -3.19 -2.62 -19.77
C ILE A 30 -1.95 -1.85 -20.24
N ARG A 31 -1.40 -2.20 -21.41
CA ARG A 31 -0.26 -1.49 -21.98
C ARG A 31 -0.57 -0.02 -22.22
N GLU A 32 -1.71 0.27 -22.84
CA GLU A 32 -2.16 1.63 -23.11
C GLU A 32 -2.20 2.46 -21.83
N ARG A 33 -2.83 1.93 -20.77
CA ARG A 33 -2.89 2.58 -19.45
C ARG A 33 -1.51 2.80 -18.83
N ARG A 34 -0.61 1.81 -18.92
CA ARG A 34 0.72 1.86 -18.28
C ARG A 34 1.76 2.63 -19.09
N GLY A 35 1.48 2.93 -20.37
CA GLY A 35 2.39 3.64 -21.26
C GLY A 35 3.74 2.92 -21.38
N ALA A 36 4.83 3.69 -21.32
CA ALA A 36 6.19 3.20 -21.49
C ALA A 36 6.61 2.10 -20.48
N ARG A 37 5.89 1.95 -19.35
CA ARG A 37 6.16 0.90 -18.36
C ARG A 37 5.78 -0.50 -18.85
N GLY A 38 4.85 -0.62 -19.81
CA GLY A 38 4.38 -1.90 -20.31
C GLY A 38 3.69 -2.76 -19.24
N LEU A 39 3.57 -4.07 -19.49
CA LEU A 39 3.01 -5.03 -18.55
C LEU A 39 3.97 -5.26 -17.37
N THR A 40 3.44 -5.18 -16.14
CA THR A 40 4.17 -5.58 -14.93
C THR A 40 4.05 -7.09 -14.69
N PRO A 41 4.91 -7.68 -13.84
CA PRO A 41 4.78 -9.09 -13.44
C PRO A 41 3.40 -9.45 -12.88
N LEU A 42 2.78 -8.54 -12.12
CA LEU A 42 1.42 -8.72 -11.62
C LEU A 42 0.38 -8.77 -12.76
N ASP A 43 0.47 -7.88 -13.75
CA ASP A 43 -0.45 -7.93 -14.90
C ASP A 43 -0.28 -9.25 -15.65
N ALA A 44 0.96 -9.69 -15.85
CA ALA A 44 1.28 -10.92 -16.55
C ALA A 44 0.72 -12.16 -15.83
N ASN A 45 0.78 -12.21 -14.50
CA ASN A 45 0.16 -13.29 -13.72
C ASN A 45 -1.39 -13.25 -13.83
N LEU A 46 -2.01 -12.07 -13.79
CA LEU A 46 -3.47 -11.94 -13.94
C LEU A 46 -3.96 -12.32 -15.35
N LEU A 47 -3.15 -12.13 -16.39
CA LEU A 47 -3.46 -12.51 -17.78
C LEU A 47 -3.55 -14.04 -18.00
N HIS A 48 -3.35 -14.85 -16.96
CA HIS A 48 -3.84 -16.23 -16.98
C HIS A 48 -5.37 -16.32 -17.17
N VAL A 49 -6.10 -15.31 -16.70
CA VAL A 49 -7.54 -15.15 -16.87
C VAL A 49 -7.84 -13.71 -17.31
N PRO A 50 -7.78 -13.38 -18.61
CA PRO A 50 -7.87 -12.00 -19.10
C PRO A 50 -9.09 -11.19 -18.61
N PRO A 51 -10.31 -11.76 -18.49
CA PRO A 51 -11.44 -11.05 -17.90
C PRO A 51 -11.21 -10.62 -16.44
N ILE A 52 -10.51 -11.44 -15.64
CA ILE A 52 -10.12 -11.08 -14.27
C ILE A 52 -9.10 -9.95 -14.30
N ALA A 53 -8.10 -10.00 -15.20
CA ALA A 53 -7.15 -8.90 -15.37
C ALA A 53 -7.87 -7.58 -15.70
N GLY A 54 -8.87 -7.60 -16.58
CA GLY A 54 -9.70 -6.44 -16.90
C GLY A 54 -10.41 -5.88 -15.66
N GLY A 55 -11.21 -6.71 -14.97
CA GLY A 55 -11.96 -6.28 -13.79
C GLY A 55 -11.06 -5.79 -12.63
N TYR A 56 -9.96 -6.50 -12.39
CA TYR A 56 -8.94 -6.11 -11.42
C TYR A 56 -8.41 -4.70 -11.70
N ASN A 57 -8.08 -4.42 -12.96
CA ASN A 57 -7.55 -3.12 -13.34
C ASN A 57 -8.54 -1.98 -13.16
N SER A 58 -9.81 -2.20 -13.49
CA SER A 58 -10.87 -1.21 -13.26
C SER A 58 -11.05 -0.93 -11.78
N LEU A 59 -11.21 -1.97 -10.95
CA LEU A 59 -11.38 -1.82 -9.50
C LEU A 59 -10.16 -1.12 -8.87
N MET A 60 -8.96 -1.63 -9.12
CA MET A 60 -7.74 -1.10 -8.50
C MET A 60 -7.37 0.30 -9.03
N GLY A 61 -7.79 0.66 -10.24
CA GLY A 61 -7.72 2.03 -10.74
C GLY A 61 -8.59 2.97 -9.90
N ALA A 62 -9.85 2.60 -9.67
CA ALA A 62 -10.76 3.38 -8.83
C ALA A 62 -10.24 3.54 -7.39
N VAL A 63 -9.82 2.43 -6.76
CA VAL A 63 -9.28 2.40 -5.39
C VAL A 63 -8.06 3.32 -5.20
N ARG A 64 -7.18 3.43 -6.21
CA ARG A 64 -5.95 4.23 -6.09
C ARG A 64 -6.13 5.70 -6.44
N THR A 65 -6.98 6.04 -7.40
CA THR A 65 -6.93 7.38 -8.02
C THR A 65 -8.27 8.07 -8.20
N GLN A 66 -9.40 7.44 -7.91
CA GLN A 66 -10.73 8.05 -8.13
C GLN A 66 -11.50 8.36 -6.85
N GLY A 67 -10.97 7.95 -5.70
CA GLY A 67 -11.53 8.27 -4.40
C GLY A 67 -11.12 9.65 -3.85
N LYS A 68 -11.57 9.94 -2.64
CA LYS A 68 -11.36 11.20 -1.90
C LYS A 68 -10.58 11.00 -0.60
N LEU A 69 -10.23 9.77 -0.23
CA LEU A 69 -9.38 9.52 0.94
C LEU A 69 -8.02 10.21 0.74
N PRO A 70 -7.48 10.90 1.75
CA PRO A 70 -6.16 11.52 1.68
C PRO A 70 -5.10 10.51 1.23
N GLY A 71 -4.21 10.94 0.34
CA GLY A 71 -3.23 10.05 -0.27
C GLY A 71 -2.29 9.41 0.75
N ASP A 72 -1.85 10.17 1.75
CA ASP A 72 -1.01 9.68 2.84
C ASP A 72 -1.72 8.62 3.68
N VAL A 73 -3.00 8.83 4.01
CA VAL A 73 -3.83 7.87 4.74
C VAL A 73 -4.04 6.60 3.91
N ARG A 74 -4.42 6.74 2.64
CA ARG A 74 -4.62 5.61 1.72
C ARG A 74 -3.35 4.77 1.63
N GLU A 75 -2.21 5.39 1.32
CA GLU A 75 -0.95 4.67 1.17
C GLU A 75 -0.43 4.10 2.49
N ALA A 76 -0.67 4.75 3.63
CA ALA A 76 -0.34 4.17 4.94
C ALA A 76 -1.11 2.87 5.21
N MET A 77 -2.40 2.83 4.87
CA MET A 77 -3.20 1.61 5.00
C MET A 77 -2.71 0.50 4.05
N ILE A 78 -2.39 0.84 2.80
CA ILE A 78 -1.84 -0.12 1.83
C ILE A 78 -0.52 -0.71 2.33
N LEU A 79 0.41 0.16 2.74
CA LEU A 79 1.72 -0.23 3.24
C LEU A 79 1.62 -1.06 4.52
N ARG A 80 0.64 -0.75 5.38
CA ARG A 80 0.38 -1.56 6.57
C ARG A 80 -0.12 -2.96 6.22
N VAL A 81 -1.03 -3.09 5.25
CA VAL A 81 -1.45 -4.42 4.74
C VAL A 81 -0.25 -5.20 4.21
N ALA A 82 0.59 -4.56 3.39
CA ALA A 82 1.81 -5.20 2.87
C ALA A 82 2.73 -5.70 3.99
N ALA A 83 2.93 -4.90 5.03
CA ALA A 83 3.75 -5.26 6.18
C ALA A 83 3.15 -6.43 7.00
N LEU A 84 1.84 -6.41 7.25
CA LEU A 84 1.12 -7.45 8.00
C LEU A 84 1.10 -8.79 7.25
N ASN A 85 0.91 -8.75 5.94
CA ASN A 85 0.81 -9.94 5.10
C ASN A 85 2.18 -10.41 4.57
N HIS A 86 3.28 -9.72 4.90
CA HIS A 86 4.62 -9.99 4.39
C HIS A 86 4.75 -9.87 2.86
N ALA A 87 3.97 -8.99 2.23
CA ALA A 87 3.94 -8.79 0.78
C ALA A 87 4.97 -7.74 0.31
N ALA A 88 6.24 -8.15 0.15
CA ALA A 88 7.31 -7.24 -0.28
C ALA A 88 7.05 -6.56 -1.64
N PHE A 89 6.49 -7.30 -2.62
CA PHE A 89 6.14 -6.71 -3.92
C PHE A 89 5.21 -5.51 -3.77
N GLU A 90 4.18 -5.62 -2.92
CA GLU A 90 3.22 -4.57 -2.63
C GLU A 90 3.91 -3.37 -1.96
N TRP A 91 4.70 -3.63 -0.92
CA TRP A 91 5.46 -2.60 -0.21
C TRP A 91 6.36 -1.79 -1.15
N ILE A 92 7.18 -2.47 -1.96
CA ILE A 92 8.15 -1.85 -2.88
C ILE A 92 7.46 -0.89 -3.85
N HIS A 93 6.28 -1.28 -4.33
CA HIS A 93 5.52 -0.50 -5.30
C HIS A 93 4.80 0.70 -4.66
N HIS A 94 4.38 0.56 -3.41
CA HIS A 94 3.59 1.57 -2.71
C HIS A 94 4.41 2.54 -1.86
N GLU A 95 5.61 2.16 -1.41
CA GLU A 95 6.41 2.99 -0.51
C GLU A 95 6.78 4.33 -1.19
N GLN A 96 7.13 4.28 -2.46
CA GLN A 96 7.44 5.48 -3.24
C GLN A 96 6.21 6.35 -3.51
N VAL A 97 5.02 5.74 -3.59
CA VAL A 97 3.75 6.48 -3.73
C VAL A 97 3.43 7.15 -2.41
N GLY A 98 3.51 6.42 -1.29
CA GLY A 98 3.34 6.97 0.05
C GLY A 98 4.25 8.16 0.33
N ARG A 99 5.54 8.09 -0.08
CA ARG A 99 6.45 9.24 0.01
C ARG A 99 6.01 10.45 -0.82
N LYS A 100 5.49 10.23 -2.03
CA LYS A 100 4.97 11.31 -2.89
C LYS A 100 3.73 11.97 -2.28
N GLU A 101 2.93 11.20 -1.55
CA GLU A 101 1.77 11.68 -0.81
C GLU A 101 2.12 12.30 0.56
N GLY A 102 3.40 12.30 0.95
CA GLY A 102 3.89 13.02 2.13
C GLY A 102 4.30 12.15 3.32
N LEU A 103 4.26 10.81 3.21
CA LEU A 103 4.75 9.94 4.29
C LEU A 103 6.27 10.10 4.48
N SER A 104 6.67 10.48 5.68
CA SER A 104 8.07 10.57 6.10
C SER A 104 8.68 9.20 6.38
N THR A 105 10.01 9.10 6.39
CA THR A 105 10.72 7.85 6.75
C THR A 105 10.36 7.37 8.16
N GLY A 106 10.21 8.28 9.12
CA GLY A 106 9.78 7.91 10.48
C GLY A 106 8.37 7.30 10.52
N GLN A 107 7.43 7.85 9.75
CA GLN A 107 6.08 7.29 9.65
C GLN A 107 6.09 5.93 8.95
N LEU A 108 6.82 5.80 7.84
CA LEU A 108 6.98 4.54 7.13
C LEU A 108 7.60 3.46 8.02
N TYR A 109 8.54 3.82 8.89
CA TYR A 109 9.17 2.88 9.82
C TYR A 109 8.12 2.28 10.77
N ILE A 110 7.27 3.13 11.36
CA ILE A 110 6.19 2.70 12.25
C ILE A 110 5.14 1.88 11.49
N ILE A 111 4.77 2.31 10.28
CA ILE A 111 3.83 1.58 9.42
C ILE A 111 4.36 0.18 9.10
N ARG A 112 5.66 0.05 8.82
CA ARG A 112 6.32 -1.24 8.57
C ARG A 112 6.40 -2.13 9.82
N ASP A 113 6.65 -1.54 10.98
CA ASP A 113 6.84 -2.29 12.22
C ASP A 113 5.50 -2.84 12.76
N THR A 114 5.26 -4.13 12.51
CA THR A 114 4.05 -4.83 12.94
C THR A 114 4.17 -5.50 14.30
N GLN A 115 5.36 -5.47 14.92
CA GLN A 115 5.66 -6.15 16.18
C GLN A 115 5.54 -5.21 17.38
N THR A 116 5.88 -3.93 17.18
CA THR A 116 5.73 -2.92 18.23
C THR A 116 4.29 -2.39 18.26
N PRO A 117 3.62 -2.35 19.43
CA PRO A 117 2.32 -1.69 19.56
C PRO A 117 2.38 -0.23 19.09
N LEU A 118 1.31 0.24 18.47
CA LEU A 118 1.21 1.64 18.06
C LEU A 118 1.35 2.56 19.30
N PRO A 119 2.06 3.69 19.18
CA PRO A 119 2.26 4.59 20.31
C PRO A 119 0.92 5.17 20.76
N ALA A 120 0.70 5.20 22.08
CA ALA A 120 -0.54 5.70 22.68
C ALA A 120 -0.72 7.23 22.54
N SER A 121 0.30 7.96 22.10
CA SER A 121 0.29 9.42 21.89
C SER A 121 0.87 9.76 20.52
N PRO A 122 0.33 10.75 19.81
CA PRO A 122 0.81 11.15 18.48
C PRO A 122 2.21 11.77 18.61
N THR A 123 3.24 10.96 18.35
CA THR A 123 4.62 11.45 18.20
C THR A 123 4.92 11.66 16.72
N VAL A 124 4.92 10.58 15.95
CA VAL A 124 5.34 10.55 14.55
C VAL A 124 4.15 10.35 13.60
N LEU A 125 3.18 9.52 13.98
CA LEU A 125 1.90 9.42 13.27
C LEU A 125 0.93 10.49 13.78
N THR A 126 0.19 11.11 12.86
CA THR A 126 -0.95 11.95 13.23
C THR A 126 -2.05 11.09 13.85
N PRO A 127 -3.02 11.67 14.59
CA PRO A 127 -4.18 10.93 15.09
C PRO A 127 -4.93 10.16 13.98
N LEU A 128 -5.14 10.78 12.82
CA LEU A 128 -5.77 10.13 11.67
C LEU A 128 -4.96 8.95 11.13
N LEU A 129 -3.64 9.11 10.94
CA LEU A 129 -2.80 8.01 10.48
C LEU A 129 -2.77 6.86 11.51
N THR A 130 -2.74 7.18 12.80
CA THR A 130 -2.78 6.18 13.87
C THR A 130 -4.07 5.37 13.83
N ALA A 131 -5.22 6.04 13.72
CA ALA A 131 -6.53 5.37 13.63
C ALA A 131 -6.69 4.56 12.33
N ALA A 132 -6.15 5.03 11.21
CA ALA A 132 -6.16 4.30 9.95
C ALA A 132 -5.31 3.01 10.00
N VAL A 133 -4.14 3.07 10.64
CA VAL A 133 -3.28 1.90 10.85
C VAL A 133 -3.92 0.91 11.84
N ASP A 134 -4.53 1.38 12.94
CA ASP A 134 -5.27 0.53 13.88
C ASP A 134 -6.46 -0.18 13.23
N PHE A 135 -7.25 0.55 12.43
CA PHE A 135 -8.31 -0.03 11.61
C PHE A 135 -7.78 -1.11 10.66
N THR A 136 -6.63 -0.84 10.03
CA THR A 136 -5.98 -1.77 9.09
C THR A 136 -5.51 -3.05 9.80
N ASP A 137 -4.95 -2.92 11.00
CA ASP A 137 -4.49 -4.06 11.82
C ASP A 137 -5.66 -5.00 12.14
N HIS A 138 -6.77 -4.47 12.68
CA HIS A 138 -7.96 -5.28 12.98
C HIS A 138 -8.59 -5.88 11.71
N SER A 139 -8.76 -5.08 10.66
CA SER A 139 -9.37 -5.55 9.40
C SER A 139 -8.54 -6.66 8.74
N THR A 140 -7.21 -6.58 8.81
CA THR A 140 -6.30 -7.54 8.18
C THR A 140 -6.10 -8.80 9.02
N ARG A 141 -5.89 -8.66 10.34
CA ARG A 141 -5.60 -9.80 11.23
C ARG A 141 -6.85 -10.56 11.65
N GLU A 142 -7.94 -9.85 11.91
CA GLU A 142 -9.13 -10.41 12.56
C GLU A 142 -10.35 -10.46 11.64
N ALA A 143 -10.33 -9.75 10.50
CA ALA A 143 -11.45 -9.49 9.59
C ALA A 143 -12.62 -8.71 10.22
N ARG A 144 -12.88 -8.87 11.52
CA ARG A 144 -13.87 -8.14 12.28
C ARG A 144 -13.24 -6.94 12.98
N VAL A 145 -13.59 -5.74 12.54
CA VAL A 145 -13.14 -4.52 13.20
C VAL A 145 -14.03 -4.22 14.43
N PRO A 146 -13.46 -4.01 15.63
CA PRO A 146 -14.22 -3.61 16.80
C PRO A 146 -14.96 -2.28 16.59
N MET A 147 -16.16 -2.15 17.15
CA MET A 147 -16.94 -0.90 17.06
C MET A 147 -16.22 0.31 17.66
N GLY A 148 -15.33 0.10 18.64
CA GLY A 148 -14.47 1.15 19.20
C GLY A 148 -13.56 1.75 18.13
N THR A 149 -12.78 0.90 17.45
CA THR A 149 -11.89 1.27 16.35
C THR A 149 -12.64 1.91 15.19
N ILE A 150 -13.82 1.39 14.82
CA ILE A 150 -14.67 2.00 13.78
C ILE A 150 -15.07 3.42 14.16
N ARG A 151 -15.54 3.64 15.39
CA ARG A 151 -15.95 4.97 15.86
C ARG A 151 -14.78 5.92 15.92
N GLU A 152 -13.64 5.48 16.44
CA GLU A 152 -12.43 6.30 16.52
C GLU A 152 -11.97 6.73 15.13
N PHE A 153 -11.88 5.79 14.18
CA PHE A 153 -11.45 6.13 12.83
C PHE A 153 -12.40 7.11 12.13
N LYS A 154 -13.72 6.92 12.29
CA LYS A 154 -14.72 7.88 11.77
C LYS A 154 -14.60 9.25 12.43
N GLU A 155 -14.27 9.34 13.71
CA GLU A 155 -14.05 10.62 14.40
C GLU A 155 -12.80 11.34 13.89
N GLN A 156 -11.72 10.61 13.61
CA GLN A 156 -10.53 11.20 13.00
C GLN A 156 -10.79 11.66 11.56
N LEU A 157 -11.57 10.91 10.78
CA LEU A 157 -12.01 11.32 9.44
C LEU A 157 -12.90 12.57 9.50
N ARG A 158 -13.79 12.67 10.50
CA ARG A 158 -14.62 13.85 10.74
C ARG A 158 -13.76 15.08 11.04
N THR A 159 -12.81 14.94 11.95
CA THR A 159 -11.88 16.01 12.32
C THR A 159 -11.12 16.49 11.09
N TRP A 160 -10.60 15.57 10.27
CA TRP A 160 -9.95 15.92 9.02
C TRP A 160 -10.89 16.59 8.02
N ALA A 161 -12.11 16.08 7.84
CA ALA A 161 -13.07 16.62 6.88
C ALA A 161 -13.44 18.09 7.19
N ILE A 162 -13.63 18.41 8.48
CA ILE A 162 -13.91 19.78 8.94
C ILE A 162 -12.70 20.70 8.72
N VAL A 163 -11.48 20.23 9.01
CA VAL A 163 -10.27 21.02 8.81
C VAL A 163 -9.98 21.24 7.32
N ALA A 164 -10.19 20.21 6.49
CA ALA A 164 -9.94 20.26 5.06
C ALA A 164 -10.95 21.16 4.31
N ASP A 165 -12.17 21.28 4.83
CA ASP A 165 -13.19 22.17 4.29
C ASP A 165 -14.06 22.76 5.43
N PRO A 166 -13.62 23.90 6.02
CA PRO A 166 -14.33 24.53 7.13
C PRO A 166 -15.72 25.07 6.80
N ALA A 167 -16.10 25.12 5.51
CA ALA A 167 -17.39 25.59 5.05
C ALA A 167 -18.44 24.47 4.95
N LEU A 168 -18.06 23.21 5.21
CA LEU A 168 -18.99 22.08 5.19
C LEU A 168 -20.12 22.26 6.21
N ALA A 169 -21.35 22.14 5.73
CA ALA A 169 -22.51 22.03 6.60
C ALA A 169 -22.45 20.72 7.42
N PRO A 170 -22.99 20.67 8.65
CA PRO A 170 -22.87 19.51 9.52
C PRO A 170 -23.37 18.19 8.92
N ASP A 171 -24.48 18.21 8.18
CA ASP A 171 -25.03 17.05 7.47
C ASP A 171 -24.12 16.58 6.32
N ALA A 172 -23.48 17.52 5.62
CA ALA A 172 -22.49 17.21 4.60
C ALA A 172 -21.21 16.61 5.19
N VAL A 173 -20.84 16.94 6.44
CA VAL A 173 -19.72 16.29 7.13
C VAL A 173 -20.03 14.82 7.38
N ASP A 174 -21.21 14.48 7.86
CA ASP A 174 -21.60 13.09 8.15
C ASP A 174 -21.53 12.22 6.89
N ALA A 175 -22.14 12.69 5.79
CA ALA A 175 -22.11 11.98 4.51
C ALA A 175 -20.68 11.79 3.99
N LYS A 176 -19.84 12.84 4.08
CA LYS A 176 -18.44 12.77 3.64
C LYS A 176 -17.63 11.79 4.49
N VAL A 177 -17.87 11.73 5.80
CA VAL A 177 -17.21 10.75 6.69
C VAL A 177 -17.58 9.33 6.33
N ASP A 178 -18.86 9.08 6.00
CA ASP A 178 -19.32 7.77 5.56
C ASP A 178 -18.67 7.36 4.23
N ASP A 179 -18.61 8.26 3.25
CA ASP A 179 -17.95 8.03 1.97
C ASP A 179 -16.46 7.67 2.15
N LEU A 180 -15.74 8.46 2.94
CA LEU A 180 -14.32 8.23 3.24
C LEU A 180 -14.08 6.91 3.99
N TYR A 181 -14.96 6.57 4.92
CA TYR A 181 -14.87 5.31 5.68
C TYR A 181 -15.10 4.09 4.78
N VAL A 182 -16.10 4.14 3.90
CA VAL A 182 -16.38 3.08 2.91
C VAL A 182 -15.21 2.92 1.95
N GLU A 183 -14.65 4.02 1.46
CA GLU A 183 -13.44 4.01 0.62
C GLU A 183 -12.26 3.37 1.35
N ALA A 184 -11.98 3.77 2.59
CA ALA A 184 -10.88 3.22 3.39
C ALA A 184 -11.05 1.70 3.64
N ALA A 185 -12.27 1.25 3.94
CA ALA A 185 -12.56 -0.18 4.08
C ALA A 185 -12.32 -0.95 2.77
N MET A 186 -12.67 -0.35 1.62
CA MET A 186 -12.43 -0.94 0.30
C MET A 186 -10.94 -0.96 -0.06
N VAL A 187 -10.17 0.06 0.33
CA VAL A 187 -8.70 0.08 0.19
C VAL A 187 -8.09 -1.11 0.92
N VAL A 188 -8.36 -1.26 2.23
CA VAL A 188 -7.79 -2.35 3.04
C VAL A 188 -8.21 -3.72 2.50
N SER A 189 -9.49 -3.87 2.14
CA SER A 189 -10.02 -5.14 1.58
C SER A 189 -9.36 -5.50 0.26
N SER A 190 -9.19 -4.51 -0.63
CA SER A 190 -8.56 -4.70 -1.93
C SER A 190 -7.11 -5.13 -1.78
N TYR A 191 -6.31 -4.47 -0.94
CA TYR A 191 -4.91 -4.84 -0.75
C TYR A 191 -4.72 -6.14 0.03
N ASN A 192 -5.70 -6.51 0.86
CA ASN A 192 -5.79 -7.85 1.42
C ASN A 192 -5.97 -8.92 0.34
N MET A 193 -6.78 -8.66 -0.70
CA MET A 193 -6.89 -9.53 -1.87
C MET A 193 -5.59 -9.53 -2.69
N VAL A 194 -5.01 -8.36 -2.95
CA VAL A 194 -3.78 -8.19 -3.75
C VAL A 194 -2.62 -8.96 -3.13
N SER A 195 -2.29 -8.70 -1.86
CA SER A 195 -1.21 -9.37 -1.13
C SER A 195 -1.35 -10.90 -1.15
N ARG A 196 -2.56 -11.43 -0.91
CA ARG A 196 -2.82 -12.88 -1.00
C ARG A 196 -2.55 -13.43 -2.40
N PHE A 197 -2.95 -12.72 -3.46
CA PHE A 197 -2.66 -13.13 -4.83
C PHE A 197 -1.16 -13.09 -5.15
N LEU A 198 -0.47 -12.01 -4.74
CA LEU A 198 0.96 -11.82 -4.96
C LEU A 198 1.77 -12.96 -4.34
N LEU A 199 1.46 -13.30 -3.09
CA LEU A 199 2.16 -14.35 -2.34
C LEU A 199 1.84 -15.74 -2.87
N ALA A 200 0.56 -16.04 -3.14
CA ALA A 200 0.15 -17.36 -3.61
C ALA A 200 0.67 -17.71 -5.01
N THR A 201 0.97 -16.70 -5.83
CA THR A 201 1.49 -16.88 -7.20
C THR A 201 2.96 -16.49 -7.36
N ASP A 202 3.63 -16.16 -6.25
CA ASP A 202 5.04 -15.75 -6.20
C ASP A 202 5.38 -14.70 -7.28
N VAL A 203 4.58 -13.63 -7.36
CA VAL A 203 4.75 -12.60 -8.38
C VAL A 203 6.16 -12.02 -8.29
N ALA A 204 6.87 -12.02 -9.42
CA ALA A 204 8.25 -11.61 -9.55
C ALA A 204 9.25 -12.34 -8.63
N GLY A 205 8.92 -13.55 -8.12
CA GLY A 205 9.81 -14.31 -7.25
C GLY A 205 10.01 -13.68 -5.87
N LEU A 206 9.09 -12.82 -5.42
CA LEU A 206 9.25 -12.00 -4.21
C LEU A 206 8.47 -12.52 -2.99
N SER A 207 7.86 -13.71 -3.03
CA SER A 207 7.04 -14.19 -1.89
C SER A 207 7.84 -14.44 -0.61
N ASP A 208 9.15 -14.69 -0.73
CA ASP A 208 10.03 -14.96 0.42
C ASP A 208 10.86 -13.74 0.81
N LEU A 209 10.76 -12.65 0.04
CA LEU A 209 11.47 -11.41 0.36
C LEU A 209 10.82 -10.77 1.58
N GLU A 210 11.61 -10.50 2.61
CA GLU A 210 11.14 -9.72 3.75
C GLU A 210 10.78 -8.31 3.30
N VAL A 211 9.66 -7.78 3.82
CA VAL A 211 9.24 -6.40 3.57
C VAL A 211 10.37 -5.43 3.94
N PRO A 212 10.93 -4.68 2.98
CA PRO A 212 12.10 -3.83 3.22
C PRO A 212 11.85 -2.77 4.29
N TRP A 213 12.84 -2.52 5.15
CA TRP A 213 12.81 -1.36 6.03
C TRP A 213 12.98 -0.06 5.23
N PRO A 214 12.20 0.99 5.51
CA PRO A 214 12.34 2.27 4.84
C PRO A 214 13.64 2.94 5.30
N VAL A 215 14.46 3.37 4.34
CA VAL A 215 15.70 4.10 4.57
C VAL A 215 15.71 5.40 3.76
N ASP A 216 16.24 6.47 4.32
CA ASP A 216 16.50 7.69 3.56
C ASP A 216 17.66 7.43 2.60
N LYS A 217 17.45 7.64 1.29
CA LYS A 217 18.47 7.40 0.25
C LYS A 217 19.68 8.34 0.33
N LYS A 218 19.81 9.17 1.37
CA LYS A 218 20.94 10.10 1.57
C LYS A 218 21.93 9.54 2.58
N GLU A 219 22.71 8.55 2.16
CA GLU A 219 24.09 8.46 2.61
C GLU A 219 24.99 8.44 1.37
N VAL A 220 25.43 9.64 0.98
CA VAL A 220 26.66 9.77 0.19
C VAL A 220 27.74 10.01 1.23
N SER A 221 28.46 8.97 1.63
CA SER A 221 29.71 9.17 2.35
C SER A 221 30.65 9.96 1.43
N SER A 222 31.25 11.03 1.94
CA SER A 222 32.23 11.84 1.22
C SER A 222 33.50 11.07 0.85
N ASP A 223 33.64 9.83 1.32
CA ASP A 223 34.72 8.92 0.98
C ASP A 223 34.09 7.66 0.36
N GLY A 224 34.42 7.39 -0.90
CA GLY A 224 33.82 6.32 -1.72
C GLY A 224 34.16 4.89 -1.27
N CYS A 225 33.78 4.53 -0.06
CA CYS A 225 33.87 3.17 0.47
C CYS A 225 32.51 2.78 1.05
N LEU A 226 31.84 1.80 0.42
CA LEU A 226 30.59 1.23 0.93
C LEU A 226 30.82 0.62 2.32
N ALA A 227 30.39 1.31 3.37
CA ALA A 227 30.23 0.72 4.69
C ALA A 227 28.82 0.13 4.80
N LEU A 228 28.71 -1.19 4.66
CA LEU A 228 27.50 -1.92 4.99
C LEU A 228 27.36 -1.94 6.52
N LEU A 229 26.62 -0.99 7.11
CA LEU A 229 26.27 -1.03 8.52
C LEU A 229 25.17 -2.07 8.75
N ALA A 230 25.59 -3.31 8.97
CA ALA A 230 24.76 -4.31 9.61
C ALA A 230 24.41 -3.82 11.02
N LEU A 231 23.15 -3.44 11.24
CA LEU A 231 22.58 -3.28 12.58
C LEU A 231 22.76 -4.61 13.33
N ARG A 232 23.75 -4.65 14.22
CA ARG A 232 23.92 -5.75 15.17
C ARG A 232 22.66 -5.82 16.02
N ARG A 233 21.95 -6.94 15.92
CA ARG A 233 20.99 -7.38 16.92
C ARG A 233 21.71 -7.39 18.28
N HIS A 234 21.22 -6.62 19.24
CA HIS A 234 21.53 -6.88 20.64
C HIS A 234 20.32 -7.60 21.21
N SER A 235 20.50 -8.91 21.41
CA SER A 235 19.74 -9.66 22.40
C SER A 235 20.22 -9.20 23.77
N PHE A 236 19.37 -8.48 24.49
CA PHE A 236 18.98 -8.61 25.90
C PHE A 236 18.11 -7.42 26.28
#